data_AF-A0A315EAU4-F1
#
_entry.id   AF-A0A315EAU4-F1
#
_cell.length_a   1.000
_cell.length_b   1.000
_cell.length_c   1.000
_cell.angle_alpha   90.00
_cell.angle_beta   90.00
_cell.angle_gamma   90.00
#
_symmetry.space_group_name_H-M   'P 1'
#
loop_
_entity.id
_entity.type
_entity.pdbx_description
1 polymer ?
#
loop_
_entity_poly.entity_id
_entity_poly.type
_entity_poly.pdbx_seq_one_letter_code
_entity_poly.pdbx_strand_id
1 'polypeptide(L)'
;MNNAFCVNKRGPDRAVPIHNNRRSGRKQMRLPNEQSRRPGKLLRPWDVAATPLELALARGHRWLAMLEYGKLKNLTEIVALEGVDNSYVSRMVNLTTLAPDIVEAILEDTLPDHLTLFDLAVDPPALWEEQRLRIW
;
A
#
# COMPACT_ATOMS: atom_id res chain seq x y z
N MET A 1 17.40 11.97 17.60
CA MET A 1 17.56 11.93 19.06
C MET A 1 16.38 12.66 19.69
N ASN A 2 15.50 11.95 20.39
CA ASN A 2 14.66 12.42 21.51
C ASN A 2 13.62 11.34 21.83
N ASN A 3 13.97 10.43 22.75
CA ASN A 3 13.08 9.44 23.35
C ASN A 3 12.55 10.04 24.65
N ALA A 4 11.22 10.22 24.76
CA ALA A 4 10.59 10.52 26.03
C ALA A 4 10.22 9.20 26.72
N PHE A 5 10.94 8.86 27.79
CA PHE A 5 10.71 7.71 28.66
C PHE A 5 9.85 8.17 29.84
N CYS A 6 8.61 7.68 29.95
CA CYS A 6 7.84 7.77 31.20
C CYS A 6 7.88 6.41 31.90
N VAL A 7 8.59 6.36 33.03
CA VAL A 7 8.61 5.21 33.93
C VAL A 7 7.39 5.28 34.85
N ASN A 8 6.56 4.23 34.87
CA ASN A 8 5.64 3.99 35.99
C ASN A 8 5.83 2.57 36.50
N LYS A 9 6.13 2.44 37.81
CA LYS A 9 6.41 1.18 38.49
C LYS A 9 5.11 0.52 38.95
N ARG A 10 4.82 -0.70 38.46
CA ARG A 10 4.13 -1.84 39.15
C ARG A 10 3.80 -2.99 38.16
N GLY A 11 4.72 -3.96 37.98
CA GLY A 11 4.54 -5.39 37.58
C GLY A 11 3.83 -5.81 36.27
N PRO A 12 3.97 -7.09 35.85
CA PRO A 12 5.08 -7.57 35.03
C PRO A 12 5.09 -6.91 33.64
N ASP A 13 6.28 -6.46 33.25
CA ASP A 13 6.53 -5.66 32.07
C ASP A 13 6.35 -6.47 30.78
N ARG A 14 5.22 -6.30 30.10
CA ARG A 14 5.19 -6.35 28.63
C ARG A 14 4.98 -4.93 28.13
N ALA A 15 6.09 -4.20 27.98
CA ALA A 15 6.10 -2.97 27.20
C ALA A 15 5.72 -3.35 25.76
N VAL A 16 4.45 -3.17 25.43
CA VAL A 16 3.92 -3.40 24.09
C VAL A 16 4.35 -2.21 23.23
N PRO A 17 5.25 -2.38 22.24
CA PRO A 17 5.73 -1.25 21.45
C PRO A 17 4.61 -0.81 20.49
N ILE A 18 3.94 0.27 20.85
CA ILE A 18 2.98 0.94 19.97
C ILE A 18 3.75 1.68 18.88
N HIS A 19 3.67 1.19 17.65
CA HIS A 19 4.24 1.86 16.49
C HIS A 19 3.16 2.78 15.92
N ASN A 20 3.31 4.09 16.13
CA ASN A 20 2.46 5.08 15.50
C ASN A 20 3.01 5.40 14.11
N ASN A 21 2.47 4.75 13.09
CA ASN A 21 2.80 5.02 11.71
C ASN A 21 1.76 5.96 11.08
N ARG A 22 2.21 6.85 10.21
CA ARG A 22 1.39 7.90 9.60
C ARG A 22 1.62 7.91 8.09
N ARG A 23 0.81 7.15 7.33
CA ARG A 23 0.83 7.15 5.86
C ARG A 23 -0.41 7.89 5.32
N SER A 24 -0.19 8.83 4.40
CA SER A 24 -1.26 9.59 3.72
C SER A 24 -2.24 10.34 4.63
N GLY A 25 -1.75 10.99 5.70
CA GLY A 25 -2.57 11.80 6.62
C GLY A 25 -3.43 11.01 7.62
N ARG A 26 -3.55 9.69 7.46
CA ARG A 26 -4.23 8.78 8.40
C ARG A 26 -3.25 8.38 9.50
N LYS A 27 -3.57 8.67 10.77
CA LYS A 27 -2.86 8.05 11.90
C LYS A 27 -3.31 6.59 11.98
N GLN A 28 -2.41 5.65 11.73
CA GLN A 28 -2.66 4.24 11.98
C GLN A 28 -1.98 3.87 13.30
N MET A 29 -2.81 3.64 14.32
CA MET A 29 -2.36 3.06 15.58
C MET A 29 -2.30 1.54 15.39
N ARG A 30 -1.10 1.01 15.12
CA ARG A 30 -0.88 -0.44 15.14
C ARG A 30 -0.72 -0.86 16.60
N LEU A 31 -1.78 -1.42 17.19
CA LEU A 31 -1.66 -2.14 18.46
C LEU A 31 -1.04 -3.52 18.16
N PRO A 32 0.00 -3.93 18.87
CA PRO A 32 0.45 -5.31 18.86
C PRO A 32 -0.70 -6.22 19.29
N ASN A 33 -0.94 -7.18 18.41
CA ASN A 33 -2.10 -8.04 18.33
C ASN A 33 -2.49 -8.69 19.67
N GLU A 34 -3.48 -8.12 20.38
CA GLU A 34 -4.32 -8.84 21.35
C GLU A 34 -5.71 -8.20 21.37
N GLN A 35 -6.62 -8.70 20.52
CA GLN A 35 -8.07 -8.63 20.68
C GLN A 35 -8.67 -7.21 20.81
N SER A 36 -9.25 -6.74 19.71
CA SER A 36 -10.35 -5.77 19.70
C SER A 36 -11.53 -6.30 20.53
N ARG A 37 -11.44 -6.19 21.86
CA ARG A 37 -12.45 -6.62 22.81
C ARG A 37 -13.51 -5.51 22.93
N ARG A 38 -14.31 -5.34 21.88
CA ARG A 38 -15.68 -4.79 21.97
C ARG A 38 -16.62 -5.86 21.40
N PRO A 39 -17.54 -6.43 22.21
CA PRO A 39 -18.46 -7.42 21.70
C PRO A 39 -19.57 -6.69 20.93
N GLY A 40 -19.41 -6.60 19.62
CA GLY A 40 -20.40 -5.98 18.74
C GLY A 40 -19.80 -5.60 17.41
N LYS A 41 -19.90 -6.52 16.43
CA LYS A 41 -19.39 -6.44 15.05
C LYS A 41 -17.91 -6.85 14.92
N LEU A 42 -17.67 -8.15 14.69
CA LEU A 42 -16.44 -8.59 14.03
C LEU A 42 -16.41 -7.90 12.64
N LEU A 43 -15.63 -6.83 12.52
CA LEU A 43 -15.27 -6.28 11.23
C LEU A 43 -14.51 -7.38 10.49
N ARG A 44 -15.05 -7.82 9.36
CA ARG A 44 -14.34 -8.74 8.49
C ARG A 44 -13.10 -8.02 7.96
N PRO A 45 -12.01 -8.73 7.63
CA PRO A 45 -10.82 -8.08 7.07
C PRO A 45 -11.11 -7.20 5.85
N TRP A 46 -12.11 -7.55 5.03
CA TRP A 46 -12.57 -6.78 3.87
C TRP A 46 -13.63 -5.70 4.18
N ASP A 47 -14.07 -5.55 5.44
CA ASP A 47 -14.87 -4.40 5.88
C ASP A 47 -13.98 -3.17 6.12
N VAL A 48 -12.66 -3.32 6.02
CA VAL A 48 -11.68 -2.24 6.12
C VAL A 48 -11.59 -1.53 4.77
N ALA A 49 -11.67 -0.19 4.80
CA ALA A 49 -11.48 0.62 3.61
C ALA A 49 -10.07 0.43 3.03
N ALA A 50 -10.01 0.08 1.74
CA ALA A 50 -8.77 -0.15 1.01
C ALA A 50 -7.83 1.06 1.07
N THR A 51 -6.52 0.79 1.12
CA THR A 51 -5.52 1.85 1.08
C THR A 51 -5.46 2.52 -0.30
N PRO A 52 -5.00 3.77 -0.42
CA PRO A 52 -4.82 4.41 -1.72
C PRO A 52 -3.91 3.61 -2.67
N LEU A 53 -2.92 2.90 -2.13
CA LEU A 53 -1.99 2.08 -2.92
C LEU A 53 -2.65 0.79 -3.43
N GLU A 54 -3.46 0.12 -2.60
CA GLU A 54 -4.30 -1.00 -3.04
C GLU A 54 -5.27 -0.58 -4.16
N LEU A 55 -5.92 0.59 -4.01
CA LEU A 55 -6.81 1.12 -5.04
C LEU A 55 -6.07 1.46 -6.34
N ALA A 56 -4.85 1.96 -6.25
CA ALA A 56 -4.00 2.24 -7.40
C ALA A 56 -3.61 0.95 -8.13
N LEU A 57 -3.21 -0.08 -7.39
CA LEU A 57 -2.90 -1.40 -7.93
C LEU A 57 -4.12 -2.02 -8.64
N ALA A 58 -5.29 -1.97 -8.02
CA ALA A 58 -6.54 -2.45 -8.61
C ALA A 58 -6.90 -1.72 -9.91
N ARG A 59 -6.69 -0.40 -9.98
CA ARG A 59 -6.85 0.39 -11.21
C ARG A 59 -5.88 -0.04 -12.29
N GLY A 60 -4.61 -0.21 -11.94
CA GLY A 60 -3.56 -0.70 -12.84
C GLY A 60 -3.96 -2.00 -13.53
N HIS A 61 -4.34 -3.02 -12.75
CA HIS A 61 -4.77 -4.31 -13.29
C HIS A 61 -6.04 -4.21 -14.13
N ARG A 62 -7.03 -3.41 -13.70
CA ARG A 62 -8.26 -3.20 -14.48
C ARG A 62 -7.95 -2.58 -15.85
N TRP A 63 -7.09 -1.57 -15.90
CA TRP A 63 -6.71 -0.90 -17.13
C TRP A 63 -5.87 -1.81 -18.04
N LEU A 64 -4.89 -2.53 -17.48
CA LEU A 64 -4.12 -3.53 -18.22
C LEU A 64 -5.05 -4.57 -18.86
N ALA A 65 -5.99 -5.13 -18.09
CA ALA A 65 -6.96 -6.08 -18.63
C ALA A 65 -7.79 -5.50 -19.77
N MET A 66 -8.24 -4.23 -19.68
CA MET A 66 -8.99 -3.61 -20.78
C MET A 66 -8.15 -3.47 -22.06
N LEU A 67 -6.85 -3.22 -21.93
CA LEU A 67 -5.92 -3.17 -23.07
C LEU A 67 -5.69 -4.57 -23.65
N GLU A 68 -5.45 -5.58 -22.80
CA GLU A 68 -5.20 -6.97 -23.22
C GLU A 68 -6.41 -7.60 -23.91
N TYR A 69 -7.62 -7.35 -23.39
CA TYR A 69 -8.87 -7.81 -24.01
C TYR A 69 -9.28 -6.96 -25.23
N GLY A 70 -8.49 -5.96 -25.62
CA GLY A 70 -8.78 -5.09 -26.78
C GLY A 70 -10.02 -4.20 -26.60
N LYS A 71 -10.52 -4.03 -25.37
CA LYS A 71 -11.63 -3.10 -25.08
C LYS A 71 -11.21 -1.65 -25.27
N LEU A 72 -9.93 -1.36 -25.00
CA LEU A 72 -9.27 -0.10 -25.26
C LEU A 72 -8.01 -0.36 -26.08
N LYS A 73 -7.66 0.53 -27.00
CA LYS A 73 -6.54 0.33 -27.93
C LYS A 73 -5.20 0.81 -27.38
N ASN A 74 -5.20 1.81 -26.50
CA ASN A 74 -4.00 2.43 -25.97
C ASN A 74 -4.27 3.21 -24.68
N LEU A 75 -3.21 3.73 -24.04
CA LEU A 75 -3.31 4.53 -22.82
C LEU A 75 -4.11 5.83 -23.00
N THR A 76 -4.13 6.42 -24.19
CA THR A 76 -4.87 7.66 -24.47
C THR A 76 -6.39 7.44 -24.37
N GLU A 77 -6.89 6.26 -24.74
CA GLU A 77 -8.30 5.93 -24.54
C GLU A 77 -8.67 5.79 -23.05
N ILE A 78 -7.73 5.29 -22.22
CA ILE A 78 -7.91 5.28 -20.76
C ILE A 78 -7.96 6.71 -20.20
N VAL A 79 -7.05 7.58 -20.66
CA VAL A 79 -7.05 9.01 -20.31
C VAL A 79 -8.40 9.65 -20.63
N ALA A 80 -8.93 9.42 -21.82
CA ALA A 80 -10.23 9.96 -22.24
C ALA A 80 -11.41 9.41 -21.42
N LEU A 81 -11.35 8.13 -21.04
CA LEU A 81 -12.40 7.46 -20.26
C LEU A 81 -12.45 7.94 -18.81
N GLU A 82 -11.28 8.08 -18.16
CA GLU A 82 -11.18 8.35 -16.72
C GLU A 82 -10.96 9.84 -16.41
N GLY A 83 -10.60 10.65 -17.41
CA GLY A 83 -10.35 12.09 -17.23
C GLY A 83 -9.09 12.41 -16.43
N VAL A 84 -8.08 11.54 -16.50
CA VAL A 84 -6.81 11.65 -15.75
C VAL A 84 -5.63 11.87 -16.70
N ASP A 85 -4.48 12.32 -16.18
CA ASP A 85 -3.30 12.55 -17.01
C ASP A 85 -2.62 11.24 -17.46
N ASN A 86 -1.92 11.30 -18.60
CA ASN A 86 -1.21 10.15 -19.16
C ASN A 86 -0.16 9.60 -18.19
N SER A 87 0.58 10.48 -17.51
CA SER A 87 1.59 10.08 -16.54
C SER A 87 0.99 9.30 -15.37
N TYR A 88 -0.23 9.64 -14.94
CA TYR A 88 -0.98 8.89 -13.93
C TYR A 88 -1.43 7.53 -14.47
N VAL A 89 -1.96 7.45 -15.70
CA VAL A 89 -2.31 6.16 -16.31
C VAL A 89 -1.10 5.23 -16.38
N SER A 90 0.00 5.74 -16.92
CA SER A 90 1.27 5.01 -17.03
C SER A 90 1.74 4.50 -15.67
N ARG A 91 1.72 5.35 -14.63
CA ARG A 91 2.08 4.94 -13.26
C ARG A 91 1.22 3.80 -12.73
N MET A 92 -0.11 3.80 -12.93
CA MET A 92 -0.92 2.67 -12.44
C MET A 92 -0.66 1.39 -13.21
N VAL A 93 -0.47 1.47 -14.52
CA VAL A 93 -0.13 0.30 -15.35
C VAL A 93 1.25 -0.25 -14.93
N ASN A 94 2.23 0.60 -14.63
CA ASN A 94 3.54 0.18 -14.13
C ASN A 94 3.47 -0.59 -12.81
N LEU A 95 2.48 -0.32 -11.94
CA LEU A 95 2.32 -1.11 -10.71
C LEU A 95 2.05 -2.60 -10.99
N THR A 96 1.53 -2.94 -12.17
CA THR A 96 1.26 -4.34 -12.56
C THR A 96 2.50 -5.14 -12.93
N THR A 97 3.66 -4.46 -13.12
CA THR A 97 4.93 -5.10 -13.48
C THR A 97 5.83 -5.37 -12.26
N LEU A 98 5.37 -4.99 -11.07
CA LEU A 98 6.07 -5.23 -9.82
C LEU A 98 6.22 -6.73 -9.54
N ALA A 99 7.28 -7.07 -8.81
CA ALA A 99 7.49 -8.42 -8.34
C ALA A 99 6.32 -8.89 -7.44
N PRO A 100 5.93 -10.17 -7.51
CA PRO A 100 4.75 -10.66 -6.79
C PRO A 100 4.79 -10.45 -5.28
N ASP A 101 5.96 -10.55 -4.67
CA ASP A 101 6.25 -10.32 -3.26
C ASP A 101 6.09 -8.84 -2.86
N ILE A 102 6.41 -7.91 -3.77
CA ILE A 102 6.15 -6.47 -3.56
C ILE A 102 4.65 -6.20 -3.62
N VAL A 103 3.94 -6.82 -4.57
CA VAL A 103 2.47 -6.73 -4.66
C VAL A 103 1.80 -7.26 -3.40
N GLU A 104 2.26 -8.41 -2.89
CA GLU A 104 1.79 -8.96 -1.62
C GLU A 104 2.05 -7.98 -0.47
N ALA A 105 3.25 -7.39 -0.39
CA ALA A 105 3.56 -6.41 0.63
C ALA A 105 2.70 -5.12 0.56
N ILE A 106 2.23 -4.74 -0.63
CA ILE A 106 1.24 -3.66 -0.79
C ILE A 106 -0.10 -4.07 -0.17
N LEU A 107 -0.58 -5.27 -0.49
CA LEU A 107 -1.88 -5.78 -0.03
C LEU A 107 -1.90 -6.05 1.49
N GLU A 108 -0.75 -6.39 2.08
CA GLU A 108 -0.59 -6.57 3.52
C GLU A 108 -0.25 -5.27 4.27
N ASP A 109 -0.07 -4.16 3.56
CA ASP A 109 0.43 -2.89 4.09
C ASP A 109 1.72 -3.09 4.92
N THR A 110 2.65 -3.91 4.42
CA THR A 110 3.94 -4.24 5.06
C THR A 110 5.14 -3.52 4.42
N LEU A 111 4.92 -2.76 3.33
CA LEU A 111 5.96 -1.94 2.71
C LEU A 111 6.52 -0.86 3.66
N PRO A 112 7.85 -0.61 3.63
CA PRO A 112 8.49 0.45 4.43
C PRO A 112 7.81 1.81 4.27
N ASP A 113 7.54 2.50 5.39
CA ASP A 113 6.65 3.67 5.45
C ASP A 113 7.05 4.86 4.58
N HIS A 114 8.34 4.99 4.29
CA HIS A 114 8.89 6.06 3.47
C HIS A 114 8.58 5.89 1.97
N LEU A 115 8.22 4.68 1.53
CA LEU A 115 7.87 4.42 0.14
C LEU A 115 6.51 5.00 -0.21
N THR A 116 6.44 5.57 -1.39
CA THR A 116 5.23 6.15 -1.98
C THR A 116 4.88 5.45 -3.28
N LEU A 117 3.70 5.73 -3.81
CA LEU A 117 3.31 5.28 -5.14
C LEU A 117 4.35 5.67 -6.19
N PHE A 118 4.97 6.85 -6.07
CA PHE A 118 5.96 7.32 -7.04
C PHE A 118 7.23 6.47 -7.02
N ASP A 119 7.67 6.02 -5.84
CA ASP A 119 8.88 5.19 -5.71
C ASP A 119 8.72 3.82 -6.37
N LEU A 120 7.47 3.33 -6.43
CA LEU A 120 7.12 2.03 -7.00
C LEU A 120 6.76 2.11 -8.49
N ALA A 121 6.13 3.21 -8.93
CA ALA A 121 5.50 3.31 -10.25
C ALA A 121 6.30 4.12 -11.28
N VAL A 122 7.22 4.99 -10.83
CA VAL A 122 8.06 5.79 -11.73
C VAL A 122 9.29 4.98 -12.11
N ASP A 123 9.35 4.61 -13.39
CA ASP A 123 10.44 3.84 -14.00
C ASP A 123 10.88 2.65 -13.13
N PRO A 124 9.97 1.69 -12.85
CA PRO A 124 10.34 0.50 -12.10
C PRO A 124 11.42 -0.28 -12.87
N PRO A 125 12.48 -0.75 -12.20
CA PRO A 125 13.45 -1.65 -12.83
C PRO A 125 12.75 -2.84 -13.49
N ALA A 126 13.20 -3.22 -14.69
CA ALA A 126 12.60 -4.34 -15.42
C ALA A 126 12.88 -5.69 -14.73
N LEU A 127 14.00 -5.80 -14.02
CA LEU A 127 14.37 -7.00 -13.28
C LEU A 127 13.81 -6.94 -11.85
N TRP A 128 13.09 -7.98 -11.45
CA TRP A 128 12.52 -8.08 -10.10
C TRP A 128 13.58 -8.04 -8.99
N GLU A 129 14.78 -8.58 -9.21
CA GLU A 129 15.87 -8.47 -8.22
C GLU A 129 16.27 -7.02 -7.96
N GLU A 130 16.31 -6.19 -9.00
CA GLU A 130 16.61 -4.77 -8.87
C GLU A 130 15.46 -4.00 -8.19
N GLN A 131 14.21 -4.42 -8.42
CA GLN A 131 13.07 -3.87 -7.70
C GLN A 131 13.17 -4.15 -6.19
N ARG A 132 13.49 -5.40 -5.81
CA ARG A 132 13.70 -5.79 -4.42
C ARG A 132 14.80 -4.96 -3.76
N LEU A 133 15.97 -4.85 -4.40
CA LEU A 133 17.11 -4.08 -3.90
C LEU A 133 16.80 -2.59 -3.70
N ARG A 134 15.84 -2.04 -4.45
CA ARG A 134 15.41 -0.65 -4.31
C ARG A 134 14.44 -0.44 -3.15
N ILE A 135 13.68 -1.47 -2.79
CA ILE A 135 12.59 -1.41 -1.81
C ILE A 135 13.03 -1.88 -0.43
N TRP A 136 13.91 -2.88 -0.36
CA TRP A 136 14.40 -3.53 0.85
C TRP A 136 15.92 -3.45 0.95
#